data_AF-A0A2K3IWK5-F1
#
_entry.id   AF-A0A2K3IWK5-F1
#
_cell.length_a   1.000
_cell.length_b   1.000
_cell.length_c   1.000
_cell.angle_alpha   90.00
_cell.angle_beta   90.00
_cell.angle_gamma   90.00
#
_symmetry.space_group_name_H-M   'P 1'
#
loop_
_entity.id
_entity.type
_entity.pdbx_description
1 polymer ?
#
loop_
_entity_poly.entity_id
_entity_poly.type
_entity_poly.pdbx_seq_one_letter_code
_entity_poly.pdbx_strand_id
1 'polypeptide(L)'
;RGKCVDFSSVFVALSRTAGVPAREILGTRISKNGDITGAYHCRAEFYLPNYGWVPVDPSDVAKLMLNENLNINDSKVIEARDYFFGAQTETYIDLSTGRDVVLNPMQEEGPLNYFIYPYAEINGVSLNFVSQEYLKYIVTFQEK
;
A
#
# COMPACT_ATOMS: atom_id res chain seq x y z
N ARG A 1 -7.91 -14.41 -2.71
CA ARG A 1 -6.60 -14.03 -3.32
C ARG A 1 -6.72 -12.57 -3.74
N GLY A 2 -5.69 -11.76 -3.53
CA GLY A 2 -5.68 -10.32 -3.83
C GLY A 2 -4.27 -9.74 -3.68
N LYS A 3 -4.08 -8.49 -4.08
CA LYS A 3 -2.89 -7.65 -3.85
C LYS A 3 -3.03 -6.87 -2.53
N CYS A 4 -1.97 -6.21 -2.08
CA CYS A 4 -1.97 -5.46 -0.82
C CYS A 4 -3.08 -4.40 -0.72
N VAL A 5 -3.46 -3.80 -1.84
CA VAL A 5 -4.58 -2.85 -1.90
C VAL A 5 -5.93 -3.51 -1.58
N ASP A 6 -6.17 -4.74 -2.03
CA ASP A 6 -7.43 -5.45 -1.75
C ASP A 6 -7.57 -5.75 -0.25
N PHE A 7 -6.49 -6.24 0.38
CA PHE A 7 -6.46 -6.52 1.81
C PHE A 7 -6.67 -5.25 2.64
N SER A 8 -6.02 -4.15 2.26
CA SER A 8 -6.16 -2.84 2.94
C SER A 8 -7.57 -2.27 2.75
N SER A 9 -8.15 -2.39 1.56
CA SER A 9 -9.53 -1.96 1.27
C SER A 9 -10.56 -2.73 2.10
N VAL A 10 -10.44 -4.05 2.20
CA VAL A 10 -11.34 -4.87 3.02
C VAL A 10 -11.22 -4.49 4.50
N PHE A 11 -10.00 -4.31 5.01
CA PHE A 11 -9.79 -3.86 6.38
C PHE A 11 -10.48 -2.51 6.64
N VAL A 12 -10.22 -1.51 5.78
CA VAL A 12 -10.79 -0.16 5.93
C VAL A 12 -12.32 -0.18 5.85
N ALA A 13 -12.90 -0.96 4.94
CA ALA A 13 -14.35 -1.10 4.83
C ALA A 13 -14.97 -1.70 6.09
N LEU A 14 -14.37 -2.76 6.64
CA LEU A 14 -14.82 -3.40 7.88
C LEU A 14 -14.69 -2.46 9.08
N SER A 15 -13.55 -1.77 9.23
CA SER A 15 -13.34 -0.81 10.32
C SER A 15 -14.36 0.33 10.29
N ARG A 16 -14.60 0.92 9.10
CA ARG A 16 -15.59 1.99 8.94
C ARG A 16 -17.01 1.51 9.23
N THR A 17 -17.34 0.28 8.84
CA THR A 17 -18.64 -0.34 9.18
C THR A 17 -18.82 -0.51 10.69
N ALA A 18 -17.72 -0.79 11.41
CA ALA A 18 -17.70 -0.85 12.87
C ALA A 18 -17.64 0.53 13.56
N GLY A 19 -17.74 1.64 12.81
CA GLY A 19 -17.68 2.99 13.35
C GLY A 19 -16.26 3.48 13.67
N VAL A 20 -15.23 2.76 13.24
CA VAL A 20 -13.82 3.13 13.44
C VAL A 20 -13.32 3.88 12.20
N PRO A 21 -12.85 5.14 12.32
CA PRO A 21 -12.22 5.83 11.21
C PRO A 21 -11.00 5.05 10.73
N ALA A 22 -10.94 4.76 9.43
CA ALA A 22 -9.85 4.02 8.82
C ALA A 22 -9.53 4.57 7.43
N ARG A 23 -8.28 4.42 6.98
CA ARG A 23 -7.80 4.89 5.67
C ARG A 23 -6.70 3.98 5.14
N GLU A 24 -6.52 4.01 3.83
CA GLU A 24 -5.42 3.31 3.16
C GLU A 24 -4.23 4.26 3.01
N ILE A 25 -3.04 3.71 3.21
CA ILE A 25 -1.77 4.38 2.99
C ILE A 25 -1.04 3.65 1.87
N LEU A 26 -0.68 4.41 0.85
CA LEU A 26 0.00 3.94 -0.34
C LEU A 26 1.44 4.42 -0.28
N GLY A 27 2.39 3.52 -0.50
CA GLY A 27 3.79 3.82 -0.23
C GLY A 27 4.76 2.88 -0.93
N THR A 28 6.01 2.94 -0.50
CA THR A 28 7.10 2.11 -1.02
C THR A 28 8.03 1.70 0.11
N ARG A 29 8.84 0.65 -0.12
CA ARG A 29 9.87 0.22 0.83
C ARG A 29 11.25 0.55 0.32
N ILE A 30 12.08 1.09 1.19
CA ILE A 30 13.52 1.25 0.94
C ILE A 30 14.14 -0.14 0.79
N SER A 31 14.90 -0.33 -0.29
CA SER A 31 15.71 -1.54 -0.51
C SER A 31 17.18 -1.24 -0.23
N LYS A 32 17.92 -2.24 0.26
CA LYS A 32 19.37 -2.11 0.53
C LYS A 32 20.19 -1.83 -0.74
N ASN A 33 19.66 -2.17 -1.91
CA ASN A 33 20.38 -2.08 -3.18
C ASN A 33 20.07 -0.78 -3.93
N GLY A 34 19.31 0.15 -3.32
CA GLY A 34 18.96 1.45 -3.90
C GLY A 34 17.82 1.40 -4.92
N ASP A 35 17.65 0.32 -5.69
CA ASP A 35 16.50 0.16 -6.59
C ASP A 35 15.22 -0.20 -5.81
N ILE A 36 14.20 0.67 -5.90
CA ILE A 36 12.90 0.51 -5.24
C ILE A 36 11.73 0.46 -6.24
N THR A 37 12.03 0.23 -7.52
CA THR A 37 11.04 0.23 -8.62
C THR A 37 9.90 -0.78 -8.39
N GLY A 38 10.18 -1.92 -7.77
CA GLY A 38 9.19 -2.96 -7.46
C GLY A 38 8.68 -2.95 -6.01
N ALA A 39 9.10 -1.99 -5.20
CA ALA A 39 8.92 -2.03 -3.74
C ALA A 39 7.62 -1.37 -3.25
N TYR A 40 6.72 -1.02 -4.16
CA TYR A 40 5.43 -0.42 -3.83
C TYR A 40 4.58 -1.34 -2.97
N HIS A 41 3.96 -0.75 -1.95
CA HIS A 41 3.16 -1.49 -1.00
C HIS A 41 2.07 -0.60 -0.38
N CYS A 42 0.93 -1.20 -0.08
CA CYS A 42 -0.22 -0.54 0.53
C CYS A 42 -0.50 -1.17 1.89
N ARG A 43 -0.79 -0.33 2.88
CA ARG A 43 -1.25 -0.74 4.21
C ARG A 43 -2.51 0.04 4.57
N ALA A 44 -3.12 -0.30 5.69
CA ALA A 44 -4.19 0.49 6.27
C ALA A 44 -3.74 1.19 7.55
N GLU A 45 -4.54 2.16 7.98
CA GLU A 45 -4.50 2.75 9.30
C GLU A 45 -5.91 2.82 9.85
N PHE A 46 -6.04 2.67 11.16
CA PHE A 46 -7.26 3.00 11.89
C PHE A 46 -6.97 4.04 12.97
N TYR A 47 -7.97 4.84 13.30
CA TYR A 47 -7.83 5.88 14.31
C TYR A 47 -8.22 5.35 15.69
N LEU A 48 -7.29 5.46 16.64
CA LEU A 48 -7.53 5.16 18.05
C LEU A 48 -7.58 6.48 18.84
N PRO A 49 -8.69 6.78 19.56
CA PRO A 49 -8.80 7.99 20.35
C PRO A 49 -7.63 8.15 21.33
N ASN A 50 -7.11 9.37 21.45
CA ASN A 50 -5.96 9.73 22.28
C ASN A 50 -4.60 9.12 21.87
N TYR A 51 -4.55 8.31 20.82
CA TYR A 51 -3.30 7.73 20.28
C TYR A 51 -3.00 8.24 18.86
N GLY A 52 -4.02 8.36 18.01
CA GLY A 52 -3.89 8.79 16.62
C GLY A 52 -4.06 7.65 15.63
N TRP A 53 -3.41 7.76 14.47
CA TRP A 53 -3.46 6.75 13.42
C TRP A 53 -2.52 5.59 13.73
N VAL A 54 -3.08 4.37 13.74
CA VAL A 54 -2.37 3.12 14.06
C VAL A 54 -2.24 2.30 12.78
N PRO A 55 -1.02 1.91 12.36
CA PRO A 55 -0.81 1.13 11.15
C PRO A 55 -1.29 -0.31 11.32
N VAL A 56 -1.77 -0.89 10.22
CA VAL A 56 -2.13 -2.30 10.15
C VAL A 56 -1.90 -2.87 8.75
N ASP A 57 -1.27 -4.05 8.68
CA ASP A 57 -0.89 -4.67 7.40
C ASP A 57 -1.25 -6.16 7.34
N PRO A 58 -2.53 -6.48 7.05
CA PRO A 58 -2.94 -7.87 6.84
C PRO A 58 -2.35 -8.49 5.56
N SER A 59 -1.85 -7.66 4.63
CA SER A 59 -1.35 -8.15 3.35
C SER A 59 0.03 -8.79 3.48
N ASP A 60 0.90 -8.27 4.34
CA ASP A 60 2.20 -8.87 4.62
C ASP A 60 2.08 -10.17 5.41
N VAL A 61 1.11 -10.28 6.32
CA VAL A 61 0.76 -11.55 6.96
C VAL A 61 0.34 -12.57 5.89
N ALA A 62 -0.55 -12.18 4.96
CA ALA A 62 -0.99 -13.07 3.88
C ALA A 62 0.15 -13.46 2.92
N LYS A 63 1.08 -12.55 2.64
CA LYS A 63 2.29 -12.84 1.84
C LYS A 63 3.22 -13.81 2.55
N LEU A 64 3.45 -13.63 3.86
CA LEU A 64 4.24 -14.56 4.66
C LEU A 64 3.64 -15.97 4.58
N MET A 65 2.33 -16.09 4.82
CA MET A 65 1.61 -17.36 4.70
C MET A 65 1.77 -17.99 3.32
N LEU A 66 1.64 -17.19 2.25
CA LEU A 66 1.75 -17.65 0.88
C LEU A 66 3.18 -18.12 0.53
N ASN A 67 4.19 -17.32 0.88
CA ASN A 67 5.58 -17.57 0.50
C ASN A 67 6.18 -18.77 1.24
N GLU A 68 5.75 -18.99 2.48
CA GLU A 68 6.27 -20.05 3.33
C GLU A 68 5.31 -21.23 3.49
N ASN A 69 4.17 -21.20 2.78
CA ASN A 69 3.13 -22.23 2.83
C ASN A 69 2.64 -22.54 4.26
N LEU A 70 2.36 -21.48 5.03
CA LEU A 70 1.93 -21.54 6.43
C LEU A 70 0.41 -21.43 6.56
N ASN A 71 -0.13 -22.02 7.62
CA ASN A 71 -1.52 -21.92 8.04
C ASN A 71 -1.73 -20.76 9.02
N ILE A 72 -2.98 -20.30 9.16
CA ILE A 72 -3.33 -19.14 9.99
C ILE A 72 -2.98 -19.28 11.47
N ASN A 73 -2.79 -20.52 11.94
CA ASN A 73 -2.49 -20.85 13.34
C ASN A 73 -1.00 -21.20 13.57
N ASP A 74 -0.15 -21.14 12.55
CA ASP A 74 1.28 -21.36 12.74
C ASP A 74 1.88 -20.22 13.57
N SER A 75 2.83 -20.55 14.46
CA SER A 75 3.39 -19.58 15.42
C SER A 75 3.93 -18.32 14.73
N LYS A 76 4.64 -18.49 13.61
CA LYS A 76 5.20 -17.40 12.82
C LYS A 76 4.12 -16.47 12.24
N VAL A 77 2.94 -17.01 11.92
CA VAL A 77 1.80 -16.22 11.42
C VAL A 77 1.14 -15.45 12.57
N ILE A 78 1.03 -16.06 13.74
CA ILE A 78 0.54 -15.39 14.95
C ILE A 78 1.46 -14.21 15.30
N GLU A 79 2.78 -14.44 15.36
CA GLU A 79 3.77 -13.39 15.59
C GLU A 79 3.68 -12.25 14.57
N ALA A 80 3.52 -12.58 13.29
CA ALA A 80 3.34 -11.57 12.25
C ALA A 80 2.05 -10.76 12.40
N ARG A 81 0.94 -11.40 12.79
CA ARG A 81 -0.34 -10.71 13.04
C ARG A 81 -0.23 -9.73 14.20
N ASP A 82 0.42 -10.14 15.28
CA ASP A 82 0.60 -9.30 16.46
C ASP A 82 1.53 -8.12 16.15
N TYR A 83 2.58 -8.34 15.36
CA TYR A 83 3.47 -7.27 14.91
C TYR A 83 2.76 -6.28 13.97
N PHE A 84 2.14 -6.78 12.89
CA PHE A 84 1.52 -5.93 11.87
C PHE A 84 0.17 -5.35 12.29
N PHE A 85 -0.28 -5.55 13.53
CA PHE A 85 -1.43 -4.84 14.11
C PHE A 85 -0.94 -3.77 15.09
N GLY A 86 -0.43 -2.67 14.54
CA GLY A 86 0.11 -1.56 15.33
C GLY A 86 1.53 -1.16 14.99
N ALA A 87 2.24 -1.95 14.17
CA ALA A 87 3.56 -1.61 13.66
C ALA A 87 3.63 -1.59 12.12
N GLN A 88 4.74 -1.03 11.63
CA GLN A 88 5.18 -1.08 10.25
C GLN A 88 6.69 -1.26 10.21
N THR A 89 7.22 -1.70 9.06
CA THR A 89 8.66 -1.82 8.87
C THR A 89 9.33 -0.44 8.82
N GLU A 90 10.54 -0.34 9.35
CA GLU A 90 11.39 0.85 9.34
C GLU A 90 11.73 1.36 7.93
N THR A 91 11.56 0.50 6.92
CA THR A 91 11.82 0.80 5.51
C THR A 91 10.62 1.41 4.78
N TYR A 92 9.44 1.49 5.40
CA TYR A 92 8.24 1.97 4.70
C TYR A 92 8.20 3.50 4.62
N ILE A 93 7.91 4.01 3.42
CA ILE A 93 7.70 5.43 3.14
C ILE A 93 6.27 5.63 2.65
N ASP A 94 5.54 6.50 3.33
CA ASP A 94 4.21 6.95 2.91
C ASP A 94 4.35 7.90 1.70
N LEU A 95 3.65 7.60 0.61
CA LEU A 95 3.66 8.42 -0.61
C LEU A 95 2.33 9.16 -0.79
N SER A 96 1.21 8.48 -0.57
CA SER A 96 -0.12 9.09 -0.75
C SER A 96 -1.19 8.36 0.05
N THR A 97 -2.37 8.97 0.08
CA THR A 97 -3.58 8.39 0.69
C THR A 97 -4.80 8.75 -0.15
N GLY A 98 -5.88 7.99 0.02
CA GLY A 98 -7.17 8.30 -0.57
C GLY A 98 -7.55 7.49 -1.80
N ARG A 99 -8.78 7.74 -2.24
CA ARG A 99 -9.42 7.18 -3.44
C ARG A 99 -9.97 8.33 -4.29
N ASP A 100 -10.18 8.08 -5.58
CA ASP A 100 -10.71 9.07 -6.54
C ASP A 100 -9.86 10.35 -6.56
N VAL A 101 -8.55 10.17 -6.69
CA VAL A 101 -7.53 11.21 -6.60
C VAL A 101 -7.54 12.09 -7.85
N VAL A 102 -7.61 13.40 -7.64
CA VAL A 102 -7.41 14.43 -8.66
C VAL A 102 -5.99 14.99 -8.53
N LEU A 103 -5.21 14.87 -9.61
CA LEU A 103 -3.82 15.32 -9.65
C LEU A 103 -3.73 16.84 -9.84
N ASN A 104 -2.54 17.39 -9.59
CA ASN A 104 -2.18 18.75 -9.96
C ASN A 104 -0.85 18.70 -10.74
N PRO A 105 -0.85 18.93 -12.07
CA PRO A 105 -2.00 19.31 -12.90
C PRO A 105 -3.07 18.22 -13.01
N MET A 106 -4.31 18.62 -13.29
CA MET A 106 -5.46 17.73 -13.43
C MET A 106 -5.31 16.83 -14.66
N GLN A 107 -5.54 15.53 -14.48
CA GLN A 107 -5.58 14.54 -15.54
C GLN A 107 -6.89 14.62 -16.37
N GLU A 108 -6.85 14.27 -17.66
CA GLU A 108 -8.05 14.36 -18.52
C GLU A 108 -8.94 13.11 -18.43
N GLU A 109 -8.38 11.93 -18.18
CA GLU A 109 -9.13 10.65 -18.12
C GLU A 109 -10.02 10.54 -16.87
N GLY A 110 -9.93 11.51 -15.95
CA GLY A 110 -10.71 11.56 -14.72
C GLY A 110 -9.98 11.01 -13.48
N PRO A 111 -10.64 10.96 -12.32
CA PRO A 111 -10.03 10.62 -11.04
C PRO A 111 -9.30 9.27 -11.03
N LEU A 112 -8.07 9.24 -10.49
CA LEU A 112 -7.34 7.99 -10.29
C LEU A 112 -7.93 7.25 -9.09
N ASN A 113 -8.18 5.94 -9.22
CA ASN A 113 -8.62 5.15 -8.06
C ASN A 113 -7.63 5.26 -6.89
N TYR A 114 -6.32 5.28 -7.14
CA TYR A 114 -5.28 5.58 -6.16
C TYR A 114 -3.98 5.99 -6.85
N PHE A 115 -3.08 6.64 -6.12
CA PHE A 115 -1.83 7.16 -6.69
C PHE A 115 -0.58 6.65 -5.95
N ILE A 116 0.01 5.56 -6.44
CA ILE A 116 1.21 4.94 -5.84
C ILE A 116 2.33 4.73 -6.86
N TYR A 117 1.97 4.58 -8.13
CA TYR A 117 2.90 4.38 -9.24
C TYR A 117 3.09 5.70 -10.01
N PRO A 118 4.20 5.85 -10.75
CA PRO A 118 4.33 6.93 -11.71
C PRO A 118 3.15 6.95 -12.68
N TYR A 119 2.62 8.15 -12.90
CA TYR A 119 1.51 8.40 -13.80
C TYR A 119 2.00 9.10 -15.06
N ALA A 120 1.52 8.67 -16.22
CA ALA A 120 1.77 9.31 -17.50
C ALA A 120 0.50 9.24 -18.35
N GLU A 121 0.26 10.30 -19.12
CA GLU A 121 -0.93 10.46 -19.95
C GLU A 121 -0.50 10.98 -21.32
N ILE A 122 -1.08 10.42 -22.38
CA ILE A 122 -0.84 10.84 -23.76
C ILE A 122 -2.18 11.08 -24.42
N ASN A 123 -2.42 12.32 -24.87
CA ASN A 123 -3.65 12.74 -25.55
C ASN A 123 -4.92 12.35 -24.77
N GLY A 124 -4.92 12.58 -23.46
CA GLY A 124 -6.07 12.32 -22.59
C GLY A 124 -6.25 10.86 -22.15
N VAL A 125 -5.30 9.97 -22.47
CA VAL A 125 -5.36 8.55 -22.13
C VAL A 125 -4.18 8.18 -21.24
N SER A 126 -4.45 7.65 -20.05
CA SER A 126 -3.40 7.18 -19.16
C SER A 126 -2.71 5.95 -19.73
N LEU A 127 -1.38 5.91 -19.55
CA LEU A 127 -0.62 4.70 -19.79
C LEU A 127 -0.88 3.73 -18.64
N ASN A 128 -1.00 2.44 -18.95
CA ASN A 128 -1.12 1.41 -17.93
C ASN A 128 0.15 1.43 -17.05
N PHE A 129 -0.01 1.98 -15.85
CA PHE A 129 1.06 2.15 -14.87
C PHE A 129 1.32 0.88 -14.05
N VAL A 130 0.43 -0.12 -14.14
CA VAL A 130 0.58 -1.43 -13.47
C VAL A 130 1.40 -2.37 -14.33
N SER A 131 1.13 -2.42 -15.63
CA SER A 131 1.95 -3.16 -16.59
C SER A 131 3.07 -2.22 -17.08
N GLN A 132 4.28 -2.37 -16.54
CA GLN A 132 5.50 -1.69 -17.02
C GLN A 132 5.87 -2.01 -18.50
N GLU A 133 4.94 -2.57 -19.26
CA GLU A 133 5.01 -2.81 -20.70
C GLU A 133 5.08 -1.48 -21.47
N TYR A 134 4.26 -0.49 -21.11
CA TYR A 134 4.14 0.78 -21.83
C TYR A 134 4.85 1.95 -21.14
N LEU A 135 4.87 1.96 -19.81
CA LEU A 135 5.58 2.96 -19.01
C LEU A 135 6.72 2.30 -18.25
N LYS A 136 7.94 2.44 -18.79
CA LYS A 136 9.18 1.97 -18.13
C LYS A 136 9.78 3.09 -17.31
N TYR A 137 10.06 2.79 -16.04
CA TYR A 137 10.66 3.73 -15.11
C TYR A 137 11.58 2.99 -14.14
N ILE A 138 12.49 3.74 -13.51
CA ILE A 138 13.32 3.28 -12.41
C ILE A 138 13.12 4.27 -11.27
N VAL A 139 12.90 3.76 -10.05
CA VAL A 139 12.89 4.57 -8.83
C VAL A 139 14.05 4.13 -7.95
N THR A 140 14.89 5.09 -7.56
CA THR A 140 16.02 4.84 -6.67
C THR A 140 15.91 5.60 -5.36
N PHE A 141 16.43 4.99 -4.30
CA PHE A 141 16.66 5.62 -3.01
C PHE A 141 18.17 5.81 -2.81
N GLN A 142 18.58 7.01 -2.40
CA GLN A 142 19.97 7.33 -2.04
C GLN A 142 19.98 7.99 -0.66
N GLU A 143 20.74 7.42 0.26
CA GLU A 143 21.06 8.06 1.54
C GLU A 143 22.03 9.21 1.27
N LYS A 144 21.80 10.37 1.91
CA LYS A 144 22.63 11.57 1.74
C LYS A 144 23.76 11.63 2.76
#